data_AF-A0A9X2CZS7-F1
#
_entry.id   AF-A0A9X2CZS7-F1
#
_cell.length_a   1.000
_cell.length_b   1.000
_cell.length_c   1.000
_cell.angle_alpha   90.00
_cell.angle_beta   90.00
_cell.angle_gamma   90.00
#
_symmetry.space_group_name_H-M   'P 1'
#
loop_
_entity.id
_entity.type
_entity.pdbx_description
1 polymer ?
#
loop_
_entity_poly.entity_id
_entity_poly.type
_entity_poly.pdbx_seq_one_letter_code
_entity_poly.pdbx_strand_id
1 'polypeptide(L)'
;MIQNKALLIGLFLAQFNSIALATNCPDPLTTSLRWGVPPSPWVENPFSPNSPQGDENTQFIRANILVAGYGQGVMCTYRNSAGDYSIWWQVRTKIPARVDYNWIDTLGGFVCTQGLTECQFYTVK
;
A
#
# COMPACT_ATOMS: atom_id res chain seq x y z
N MET A 1 -41.64 21.75 11.18
CA MET A 1 -40.35 22.45 10.90
C MET A 1 -39.11 21.70 11.39
N ILE A 2 -39.21 20.81 12.39
CA ILE A 2 -38.07 20.05 12.96
C ILE A 2 -37.69 18.83 12.09
N GLN A 3 -38.66 18.20 11.42
CA GLN A 3 -38.49 16.98 10.61
C GLN A 3 -37.58 17.21 9.39
N ASN A 4 -37.66 18.38 8.74
CA ASN A 4 -36.79 18.74 7.62
C ASN A 4 -35.33 18.95 8.06
N LYS A 5 -35.10 19.43 9.29
CA LYS A 5 -33.73 19.64 9.81
C LYS A 5 -33.05 18.31 10.11
N ALA A 6 -33.76 17.35 10.69
CA ALA A 6 -33.24 16.02 10.96
C ALA A 6 -32.88 15.27 9.66
N LEU A 7 -33.72 15.40 8.62
CA LEU A 7 -33.44 14.83 7.29
C LEU A 7 -32.19 15.43 6.66
N LEU A 8 -32.03 16.76 6.73
CA LEU A 8 -30.86 17.48 6.20
C LEU A 8 -29.57 17.11 6.94
N ILE A 9 -29.62 16.97 8.26
CA ILE A 9 -28.47 16.52 9.07
C ILE A 9 -28.10 15.08 8.71
N GLY A 10 -29.08 14.20 8.51
CA GLY A 10 -28.86 12.82 8.07
C GLY A 10 -28.17 12.73 6.71
N LEU A 11 -28.60 13.54 5.72
CA LEU A 11 -27.93 13.61 4.41
C LEU A 11 -26.50 14.16 4.51
N PHE A 12 -26.25 15.14 5.39
CA PHE A 12 -24.92 15.73 5.57
C PHE A 12 -23.93 14.72 6.17
N LEU A 13 -24.39 13.90 7.13
CA LEU A 13 -23.56 12.86 7.74
C LEU A 13 -23.22 11.71 6.77
N ALA A 14 -24.10 11.40 5.82
CA ALA A 14 -23.87 10.36 4.82
C ALA A 14 -22.74 10.71 3.82
N GLN A 15 -22.33 11.97 3.72
CA GLN A 15 -21.25 12.40 2.83
C GLN A 15 -19.84 12.13 3.38
N PHE A 16 -19.69 11.80 4.67
CA PHE A 16 -18.40 11.53 5.32
C PHE A 16 -17.99 10.05 5.31
N ASN A 17 -18.48 9.26 4.36
CA ASN A 17 -18.01 7.89 4.20
C ASN A 17 -16.61 7.91 3.57
N SER A 18 -15.59 7.51 4.33
CA SER A 18 -14.23 7.34 3.84
C SER A 18 -14.20 6.26 2.76
N ILE A 19 -13.86 6.63 1.53
CA ILE A 19 -13.74 5.69 0.41
C ILE A 19 -12.38 5.00 0.55
N ALA A 20 -12.38 3.71 0.88
CA ALA A 20 -11.19 2.89 0.79
C ALA A 20 -10.90 2.57 -0.68
N LEU A 21 -9.70 2.88 -1.15
CA LEU A 21 -9.26 2.61 -2.51
C LEU A 21 -8.46 1.32 -2.56
N ALA A 22 -8.90 0.37 -3.37
CA ALA A 22 -8.12 -0.81 -3.74
C ALA A 22 -6.90 -0.39 -4.56
N THR A 23 -5.73 -0.86 -4.17
CA THR A 23 -4.46 -0.52 -4.83
C THR A 23 -3.43 -1.62 -4.62
N ASN A 24 -2.34 -1.56 -5.39
CA ASN A 24 -1.28 -2.54 -5.44
C ASN A 24 0.07 -1.81 -5.38
N CYS A 25 1.14 -2.58 -5.20
CA CYS A 25 2.49 -2.07 -5.40
C CYS A 25 2.66 -1.58 -6.85
N PRO A 26 3.40 -0.48 -7.09
CA PRO A 26 3.66 0.00 -8.43
C PRO A 26 4.42 -1.05 -9.24
N ASP A 27 3.98 -1.29 -10.45
CA ASP A 27 4.60 -2.25 -11.35
C ASP A 27 5.90 -1.65 -11.93
N PRO A 28 7.06 -2.32 -11.78
CA PRO A 28 8.32 -1.81 -12.29
C PRO A 28 8.32 -1.62 -13.81
N LEU A 29 7.54 -2.40 -14.57
CA LEU A 29 7.52 -2.35 -16.03
C LEU A 29 6.73 -1.16 -16.58
N THR A 30 5.73 -0.68 -15.82
CA THR A 30 4.77 0.34 -16.29
C THR A 30 4.87 1.68 -15.56
N THR A 31 5.59 1.75 -14.45
CA THR A 31 5.70 2.97 -13.62
C THR A 31 7.09 3.59 -13.67
N SER A 32 7.28 4.73 -12.98
CA SER A 32 8.57 5.43 -12.90
C SER A 32 9.71 4.60 -12.27
N LEU A 33 9.40 3.44 -11.70
CA LEU A 33 10.37 2.52 -11.13
C LEU A 33 11.37 1.97 -12.14
N ARG A 34 11.02 1.79 -13.43
CA ARG A 34 12.00 1.38 -14.45
C ARG A 34 13.14 2.37 -14.66
N TRP A 35 13.01 3.60 -14.18
CA TRP A 35 14.07 4.61 -14.17
C TRP A 35 14.65 4.84 -12.76
N GLY A 36 14.34 3.96 -11.80
CA GLY A 36 14.81 4.06 -10.41
C GLY A 36 14.10 5.17 -9.61
N VAL A 37 12.95 5.65 -10.06
CA VAL A 37 12.22 6.74 -9.38
C VAL A 37 10.93 6.20 -8.78
N PRO A 38 10.76 6.20 -7.44
CA PRO A 38 9.48 5.86 -6.82
C PRO A 38 8.34 6.76 -7.34
N PRO A 39 7.23 6.21 -7.86
CA PRO A 39 6.10 7.01 -8.30
C PRO A 39 5.36 7.58 -7.10
N SER A 40 4.92 8.83 -7.17
CA SER A 40 4.05 9.40 -6.13
C SER A 40 2.80 8.51 -5.90
N PRO A 41 2.38 8.26 -4.65
CA PRO A 41 2.86 8.82 -3.38
C PRO A 41 3.96 8.02 -2.68
N TRP A 42 4.54 7.04 -3.36
CA TRP A 42 5.60 6.21 -2.83
C TRP A 42 6.89 7.01 -2.72
N VAL A 43 7.66 6.71 -1.68
CA VAL A 43 8.98 7.29 -1.48
C VAL A 43 9.98 6.17 -1.19
N GLU A 44 11.26 6.49 -1.36
CA GLU A 44 12.34 5.58 -1.01
C GLU A 44 12.26 5.19 0.47
N ASN A 45 12.45 3.90 0.76
CA ASN A 45 12.55 3.43 2.13
C ASN A 45 14.00 3.66 2.62
N PRO A 46 14.23 4.53 3.63
CA PRO A 46 15.57 4.81 4.14
C PRO A 46 16.24 3.60 4.81
N PHE A 47 15.46 2.55 5.12
CA PHE A 47 15.96 1.31 5.71
C PHE A 47 16.19 0.21 4.66
N SER A 48 16.06 0.54 3.38
CA SER A 48 16.33 -0.41 2.31
C SER A 48 17.83 -0.70 2.19
N PRO A 49 18.25 -1.95 1.93
CA PRO A 49 19.67 -2.27 1.75
C PRO A 49 20.26 -1.62 0.49
N ASN A 50 19.44 -1.35 -0.53
CA ASN A 50 19.81 -0.64 -1.75
C ASN A 50 18.78 0.44 -2.08
N SER A 51 19.20 1.46 -2.81
CA SER A 51 18.29 2.46 -3.39
C SER A 51 17.59 1.91 -4.64
N PRO A 52 16.38 2.41 -4.97
CA PRO A 52 15.74 2.14 -6.26
C PRO A 52 16.66 2.52 -7.43
N GLN A 53 16.80 1.62 -8.40
CA GLN A 53 17.65 1.79 -9.57
C GLN A 53 16.86 1.38 -10.82
N GLY A 54 17.12 2.06 -11.94
CA GLY A 54 16.53 1.69 -13.21
C GLY A 54 17.16 0.40 -13.73
N ASP A 55 16.37 -0.67 -13.76
CA ASP A 55 16.79 -1.98 -14.28
C ASP A 55 15.58 -2.68 -14.91
N GLU A 56 15.76 -3.13 -16.15
CA GLU A 56 14.72 -3.82 -16.94
C GLU A 56 14.32 -5.17 -16.35
N ASN A 57 15.18 -5.78 -15.55
CA ASN A 57 14.94 -7.06 -14.88
C ASN A 57 14.39 -6.89 -13.46
N THR A 58 13.91 -5.70 -13.11
CA THR A 58 13.31 -5.44 -11.80
C THR A 58 12.03 -6.27 -11.62
N GLN A 59 11.98 -7.05 -10.55
CA GLN A 59 10.86 -7.94 -10.23
C GLN A 59 10.27 -7.61 -8.86
N PHE A 60 8.95 -7.71 -8.76
CA PHE A 60 8.26 -7.65 -7.48
C PHE A 60 8.56 -8.90 -6.64
N ILE A 61 8.84 -8.70 -5.36
CA ILE A 61 9.13 -9.78 -4.41
C ILE A 61 8.02 -9.93 -3.38
N ARG A 62 7.61 -8.82 -2.77
CA ARG A 62 6.58 -8.82 -1.73
C ARG A 62 6.00 -7.45 -1.44
N ALA A 63 4.78 -7.46 -0.91
CA ALA A 63 4.13 -6.33 -0.27
C ALA A 63 4.03 -6.60 1.23
N ASN A 64 4.22 -5.55 2.04
CA ASN A 64 4.08 -5.59 3.48
C ASN A 64 3.09 -4.49 3.89
N ILE A 65 2.05 -4.84 4.65
CA ILE A 65 1.27 -3.86 5.42
C ILE A 65 1.92 -3.78 6.80
N LEU A 66 2.52 -2.63 7.08
CA LEU A 66 3.24 -2.38 8.33
C LEU A 66 2.25 -1.95 9.41
N VAL A 67 2.30 -2.60 10.56
CA VAL A 67 1.44 -2.31 11.72
C VAL A 67 2.33 -2.03 12.93
N ALA A 68 2.62 -0.75 13.18
CA ALA A 68 3.42 -0.31 14.33
C ALA A 68 2.58 0.61 15.24
N GLY A 69 1.83 0.02 16.19
CA GLY A 69 0.89 0.77 17.03
C GLY A 69 -0.23 1.40 16.21
N TYR A 70 -0.23 2.73 16.08
CA TYR A 70 -1.15 3.48 15.21
C TYR A 70 -0.58 3.78 13.81
N GLY A 71 0.71 3.51 13.59
CA GLY A 71 1.38 3.74 12.31
C GLY A 71 1.00 2.66 11.29
N GLN A 72 0.32 3.06 10.22
CA GLN A 72 -0.01 2.21 9.10
C GLN A 72 0.69 2.72 7.84
N GLY A 73 1.24 1.78 7.07
CA GLY A 73 1.87 2.05 5.80
C GLY A 73 2.05 0.77 5.02
N VAL A 74 2.43 0.91 3.75
CA VAL A 74 2.70 -0.22 2.87
C VAL A 74 4.14 -0.12 2.39
N MET A 75 4.84 -1.24 2.38
CA MET A 75 6.18 -1.36 1.81
C MET A 75 6.15 -2.37 0.68
N CYS A 76 6.75 -2.03 -0.45
CA CYS A 76 6.91 -2.92 -1.59
C CYS A 76 8.39 -3.20 -1.76
N THR A 77 8.76 -4.49 -1.81
CA THR A 77 10.13 -4.94 -2.04
C THR A 77 10.25 -5.46 -3.46
N TYR A 78 11.32 -5.07 -4.13
CA TYR A 78 11.68 -5.47 -5.48
C TYR A 78 13.10 -6.02 -5.49
N ARG A 79 13.42 -6.82 -6.50
CA ARG A 79 14.77 -7.33 -6.76
C ARG A 79 15.22 -6.93 -8.16
N ASN A 80 16.45 -6.47 -8.28
CA ASN A 80 17.11 -6.21 -9.56
C ASN A 80 18.57 -6.71 -9.51
N SER A 81 19.39 -6.33 -10.49
CA SER A 81 20.80 -6.73 -10.56
C SER A 81 21.65 -6.26 -9.37
N ALA A 82 21.28 -5.18 -8.69
CA ALA A 82 21.95 -4.67 -7.50
C ALA A 82 21.47 -5.35 -6.20
N GLY A 83 20.44 -6.21 -6.28
CA GLY A 83 19.84 -6.93 -5.16
C GLY A 83 18.45 -6.41 -4.82
N ASP A 84 18.06 -6.55 -3.55
CA ASP A 84 16.74 -6.13 -3.09
C ASP A 84 16.74 -4.63 -2.78
N TYR A 85 15.66 -3.94 -3.14
CA TYR A 85 15.34 -2.60 -2.66
C TYR A 85 13.87 -2.53 -2.30
N SER A 86 13.48 -1.47 -1.59
CA SER A 86 12.11 -1.26 -1.16
C SER A 86 11.74 0.21 -1.19
N ILE A 87 10.46 0.43 -1.48
CA ILE A 87 9.80 1.72 -1.36
C ILE A 87 8.69 1.57 -0.33
N TRP A 88 8.29 2.67 0.27
CA TRP A 88 7.19 2.68 1.22
C TRP A 88 6.22 3.83 0.95
N TRP A 89 5.01 3.65 1.44
CA TRP A 89 3.96 4.65 1.43
C TRP A 89 3.32 4.67 2.81
N GLN A 90 3.48 5.80 3.51
CA GLN A 90 2.87 6.03 4.80
C GLN A 90 1.40 6.43 4.59
N VAL A 91 0.50 5.45 4.74
CA VAL A 91 -0.93 5.60 4.51
C VAL A 91 -1.72 4.66 5.41
N ARG A 92 -2.89 5.12 5.84
CA ARG A 92 -3.84 4.27 6.56
C ARG A 92 -4.32 3.17 5.64
N THR A 93 -3.99 1.94 5.99
CA THR A 93 -4.29 0.74 5.20
C THR A 93 -5.15 -0.18 6.03
N LYS A 94 -6.24 -0.67 5.43
CA LYS A 94 -7.09 -1.67 6.05
C LYS A 94 -6.26 -2.89 6.45
N ILE A 95 -6.32 -3.25 7.73
CA ILE A 95 -5.68 -4.46 8.24
C ILE A 95 -6.42 -5.68 7.66
N PRO A 96 -5.73 -6.61 6.99
CA PRO A 96 -6.34 -7.85 6.50
C PRO A 96 -6.96 -8.66 7.62
N ALA A 97 -8.01 -9.42 7.30
CA ALA A 97 -8.51 -10.42 8.22
C ALA A 97 -7.50 -11.56 8.33
N ARG A 98 -7.35 -12.19 9.51
CA ARG A 98 -6.44 -13.33 9.69
C ARG A 98 -6.80 -14.57 8.84
N VAL A 99 -8.00 -14.59 8.27
CA VAL A 99 -8.50 -15.64 7.37
C VAL A 99 -8.26 -15.32 5.88
N ASP A 100 -7.65 -14.18 5.57
CA ASP A 100 -7.29 -13.81 4.21
C ASP A 100 -6.08 -14.64 3.74
N TYR A 101 -6.28 -15.47 2.72
CA TYR A 101 -5.25 -16.39 2.22
C TYR A 101 -4.12 -15.70 1.47
N ASN A 102 -4.26 -14.42 1.11
CA ASN A 102 -3.22 -13.66 0.41
C ASN A 102 -2.22 -13.03 1.37
N TRP A 103 -2.63 -12.80 2.62
CA TRP A 103 -1.87 -12.04 3.61
C TRP A 103 -1.45 -12.91 4.79
N ILE A 104 -0.15 -13.12 4.92
CA ILE A 104 0.47 -13.88 6.01
C ILE A 104 0.68 -12.93 7.19
N ASP A 105 0.09 -13.26 8.34
CA ASP A 105 0.28 -12.54 9.61
C ASP A 105 1.70 -12.74 10.16
N THR A 106 2.37 -11.65 10.53
CA THR A 106 3.74 -11.62 11.03
C THR A 106 3.87 -10.63 12.18
N LEU A 107 4.99 -10.69 12.92
CA LEU A 107 5.22 -9.84 14.10
C LEU A 107 5.11 -8.32 13.80
N GLY A 108 5.38 -7.88 12.57
CA GLY A 108 5.36 -6.47 12.16
C GLY A 108 4.14 -6.04 11.33
N GLY A 109 3.15 -6.92 11.16
CA GLY A 109 2.00 -6.70 10.29
C GLY A 109 1.78 -7.86 9.32
N PHE A 110 1.48 -7.58 8.05
CA PHE A 110 1.06 -8.61 7.09
C PHE A 110 1.97 -8.61 5.87
N VAL A 111 2.21 -9.80 5.30
CA VAL A 111 3.07 -9.98 4.13
C VAL A 111 2.31 -10.72 3.02
N CYS A 112 2.46 -10.27 1.78
CA CYS A 112 1.98 -10.96 0.59
C CYS A 112 3.12 -11.12 -0.41
N THR A 113 3.27 -12.33 -0.97
CA THR A 113 4.32 -12.70 -1.94
C THR A 113 3.74 -13.28 -3.23
N GLN A 114 2.41 -13.25 -3.40
CA GLN A 114 1.73 -13.98 -4.49
C GLN A 114 1.86 -13.31 -5.87
N GLY A 115 2.13 -12.01 -5.90
CA GLY A 115 2.32 -11.24 -7.12
C GLY A 115 1.73 -9.82 -7.00
N LEU A 116 2.00 -8.97 -7.99
CA LEU A 116 1.55 -7.58 -7.96
C LEU A 116 0.03 -7.46 -7.89
N THR A 117 -0.68 -8.27 -8.69
CA THR A 117 -2.14 -8.24 -8.82
C THR A 117 -2.84 -8.88 -7.62
N GLU A 118 -2.23 -9.91 -7.04
CA GLU A 118 -2.77 -10.69 -5.92
C GLU A 118 -2.57 -9.95 -4.59
N CYS A 119 -1.45 -9.24 -4.45
CA CYS A 119 -1.12 -8.44 -3.27
C CYS A 119 -1.84 -7.08 -3.25
N GLN A 120 -3.17 -7.13 -3.41
CA GLN A 120 -4.04 -5.97 -3.32
C GLN A 120 -4.28 -5.57 -1.86
N PHE A 121 -4.22 -4.27 -1.59
CA PHE A 121 -4.54 -3.69 -0.29
C PHE A 121 -5.46 -2.48 -0.45
N TYR A 122 -6.05 -2.02 0.65
CA TYR A 122 -7.06 -0.96 0.65
C TYR A 122 -6.58 0.20 1.50
N THR A 123 -6.44 1.37 0.89
CA THR A 123 -5.95 2.59 1.54
C THR A 123 -7.07 3.60 1.74
N VAL A 124 -7.03 4.35 2.84
CA VAL A 124 -7.96 5.47 3.06
C VAL A 124 -7.30 6.74 2.54
N LYS A 125 -7.97 7.44 1.62
CA LYS A 125 -7.60 8.80 1.20
C LYS A 125 -8.13 9.84 2.17
#